data_AF-A0A834FYV1-F1
#
_entry.id   AF-A0A834FYV1-F1
#
_cell.length_a   1.000
_cell.length_b   1.000
_cell.length_c   1.000
_cell.angle_alpha   90.00
_cell.angle_beta   90.00
_cell.angle_gamma   90.00
#
_symmetry.space_group_name_H-M   'P 1'
#
loop_
_entity.id
_entity.type
_entity.pdbx_description
1 polymer ?
#
loop_
_entity_poly.entity_id
_entity_poly.type
_entity_poly.pdbx_seq_one_letter_code
_entity_poly.pdbx_strand_id
1 'polypeptide(L)'
;MQSFHSVPVGTRGPTEEAKKAAMEQVVEGLLDDACVKCSKGKAFFGGDQIGYLDIALGCFLGWVRVTEKTSHLKLLDESKTPHLVKWADSFSADASVKDVMPETDKLAEFAKALMAKFKAPPPS
;
A
#
# COMPACT_ATOMS: atom_id res chain seq x y z
N MET A 1 -33.17 -35.01 40.28
CA MET A 1 -31.83 -34.61 39.81
C MET A 1 -32.02 -33.59 38.68
N GLN A 2 -31.79 -32.31 38.94
CA GLN A 2 -31.80 -31.29 37.89
C GLN A 2 -30.42 -31.33 37.20
N SER A 3 -30.41 -31.68 35.92
CA SER A 3 -29.20 -31.63 35.10
C SER A 3 -28.85 -30.17 34.81
N PHE A 4 -27.82 -29.66 35.46
CA PHE A 4 -27.14 -28.43 35.03
C PHE A 4 -26.45 -28.75 33.70
N HIS A 5 -27.02 -28.28 32.59
CA HIS A 5 -26.29 -28.21 31.33
C HIS A 5 -25.21 -27.15 31.48
N SER A 6 -23.96 -27.59 31.36
CA SER A 6 -22.80 -26.72 31.24
C SER A 6 -23.06 -25.62 30.22
N VAL A 7 -22.73 -24.38 30.56
CA VAL A 7 -22.59 -23.30 29.60
C VAL A 7 -21.14 -23.34 29.10
N PRO A 8 -20.86 -23.65 27.82
CA PRO A 8 -19.61 -23.27 27.23
C PRO A 8 -19.90 -22.22 26.18
N VAL A 9 -19.60 -20.96 26.48
CA VAL A 9 -18.75 -20.18 25.59
C VAL A 9 -18.34 -18.94 26.37
N GLY A 10 -17.11 -18.97 26.87
CA GLY A 10 -16.39 -17.72 27.04
C GLY A 10 -16.27 -17.14 25.64
N THR A 11 -17.00 -16.08 25.36
CA THR A 11 -16.75 -15.21 24.21
C THR A 11 -15.34 -14.67 24.39
N ARG A 12 -14.35 -15.40 23.85
CA ARG A 12 -12.98 -14.90 23.75
C ARG A 12 -13.08 -13.71 22.81
N GLY A 13 -12.86 -12.51 23.34
CA GLY A 13 -12.79 -11.29 22.54
C GLY A 13 -11.82 -11.48 21.37
N PRO A 14 -11.99 -10.75 20.27
CA PRO A 14 -11.10 -10.85 19.12
C PRO A 14 -9.65 -10.69 19.59
N THR A 15 -8.76 -11.54 19.06
CA THR A 15 -7.34 -11.49 19.40
C THR A 15 -6.74 -10.15 18.97
N GLU A 16 -5.59 -9.78 19.54
CA GLU A 16 -4.94 -8.52 19.17
C GLU A 16 -4.58 -8.49 17.68
N GLU A 17 -4.26 -9.63 17.08
CA GLU A 17 -4.04 -9.78 15.64
C GLU A 17 -5.31 -9.50 14.84
N ALA A 18 -6.46 -10.02 15.28
CA ALA A 18 -7.74 -9.76 14.63
C ALA A 18 -8.14 -8.27 14.73
N LYS A 19 -7.86 -7.63 15.87
CA LYS A 19 -8.07 -6.18 16.05
C LYS A 19 -7.15 -5.35 15.15
N LYS A 20 -5.87 -5.73 15.07
CA LYS A 20 -4.88 -5.07 14.19
C LYS A 20 -5.28 -5.19 12.72
N ALA A 21 -5.66 -6.38 12.26
CA ALA A 21 -6.13 -6.60 10.90
C ALA A 21 -7.40 -5.80 10.58
N ALA A 22 -8.36 -5.74 11.51
CA ALA A 22 -9.56 -4.93 11.34
C ALA A 22 -9.25 -3.42 11.25
N MET A 23 -8.32 -2.93 12.08
CA MET A 23 -7.88 -1.54 12.03
C MET A 23 -7.18 -1.21 10.71
N GLU A 24 -6.30 -2.09 10.24
CA GLU A 24 -5.63 -1.95 8.93
C GLU A 24 -6.65 -1.86 7.80
N GLN A 25 -7.67 -2.72 7.78
CA GLN A 25 -8.75 -2.66 6.79
C GLN A 25 -9.52 -1.33 6.83
N VAL A 26 -9.81 -0.80 8.02
CA VAL A 26 -10.48 0.51 8.17
C VAL A 26 -9.60 1.63 7.62
N VAL A 27 -8.29 1.60 7.90
CA VAL A 27 -7.35 2.61 7.38
C VAL A 27 -7.22 2.51 5.87
N GLU A 28 -7.08 1.31 5.32
CA GLU A 28 -7.00 1.05 3.88
C GLU A 28 -8.28 1.54 3.16
N GLY A 29 -9.45 1.23 3.71
CA GLY A 29 -10.72 1.72 3.17
C GLY A 29 -10.86 3.24 3.22
N LEU A 30 -10.39 3.89 4.29
CA LEU A 30 -10.39 5.35 4.39
C LEU A 30 -9.44 6.00 3.38
N LEU A 31 -8.28 5.39 3.14
CA LEU A 31 -7.33 5.85 2.12
C LEU A 31 -7.93 5.74 0.71
N ASP A 32 -8.61 4.63 0.43
CA ASP A 32 -9.26 4.42 -0.87
C ASP A 32 -10.44 5.37 -1.09
N ASP A 33 -11.26 5.61 -0.07
CA ASP A 33 -12.34 6.61 -0.11
C ASP A 33 -11.78 8.03 -0.29
N ALA A 34 -10.68 8.37 0.39
CA ALA A 34 -9.98 9.63 0.18
C ALA A 34 -9.45 9.74 -1.27
N CYS A 35 -9.00 8.63 -1.87
CA CYS A 35 -8.59 8.60 -3.27
C CYS A 35 -9.73 9.04 -4.20
N VAL A 36 -10.94 8.50 -4.00
CA VAL A 36 -12.14 8.86 -4.78
C VAL A 36 -12.55 10.31 -4.54
N LYS A 37 -12.58 10.75 -3.28
CA LYS A 37 -13.00 12.12 -2.93
C LYS A 37 -12.07 13.18 -3.49
N CYS A 38 -10.76 12.97 -3.37
CA CYS A 38 -9.76 13.91 -3.87
C CYS A 38 -9.71 13.96 -5.41
N SER A 39 -9.88 12.81 -6.07
CA SER A 39 -9.96 12.74 -7.55
C SER A 39 -11.32 13.15 -8.10
N LYS A 40 -12.36 13.29 -7.26
CA LYS A 40 -13.75 13.47 -7.67
C LYS A 40 -14.22 12.38 -8.64
N GLY A 41 -13.75 11.15 -8.43
CA GLY A 41 -14.03 9.99 -9.27
C GLY A 41 -13.31 9.97 -10.63
N LYS A 42 -12.33 10.86 -10.84
CA LYS A 42 -11.52 10.88 -12.05
C LYS A 42 -10.34 9.90 -11.95
N ALA A 43 -9.65 9.68 -13.07
CA ALA A 43 -8.50 8.77 -13.14
C ALA A 43 -7.30 9.28 -12.32
N PHE A 44 -7.17 10.61 -12.20
CA PHE A 44 -6.09 11.27 -11.50
C PHE A 44 -6.63 12.23 -10.44
N PHE A 45 -5.80 12.55 -9.44
CA PHE A 45 -6.07 13.61 -8.49
C PHE A 45 -6.12 14.99 -9.16
N GLY A 46 -5.36 15.17 -10.25
CA GLY A 46 -5.46 16.32 -11.15
C GLY A 46 -6.72 16.34 -12.02
N GLY A 47 -7.58 15.32 -11.94
CA GLY A 47 -8.78 15.18 -12.76
C GLY A 47 -8.50 14.37 -14.02
N ASP A 48 -8.58 15.02 -15.18
CA ASP A 48 -8.41 14.36 -16.49
C ASP A 48 -6.93 14.18 -16.89
N GLN A 49 -6.01 14.81 -16.16
CA GLN A 49 -4.57 14.76 -16.38
C GLN A 49 -3.83 14.60 -15.05
N ILE A 50 -2.59 14.11 -15.12
CA ILE A 50 -1.68 14.02 -13.97
C ILE A 50 -1.47 15.40 -13.36
N GLY A 51 -1.79 15.53 -12.07
CA GLY A 51 -1.58 16.74 -11.27
C GLY A 51 -0.46 16.59 -10.25
N TYR A 52 -0.31 17.62 -9.40
CA TYR A 52 0.72 17.65 -8.36
C TYR A 52 0.65 16.46 -7.40
N LEU A 53 -0.55 16.12 -6.92
CA LEU A 53 -0.72 15.02 -5.97
C LEU A 53 -0.44 13.66 -6.62
N ASP A 54 -0.75 13.50 -7.91
CA ASP A 54 -0.39 12.29 -8.66
C ASP A 54 1.12 12.13 -8.76
N ILE A 55 1.87 13.20 -9.03
CA ILE A 55 3.34 13.18 -9.07
C ILE A 55 3.92 12.86 -7.69
N ALA A 56 3.43 13.55 -6.65
CA ALA A 56 3.90 13.40 -5.28
C ALA A 56 3.66 11.97 -4.74
N LEU A 57 2.52 11.35 -5.06
CA LEU A 57 2.24 9.97 -4.68
C LEU A 57 2.96 8.98 -5.60
N GLY A 58 2.98 9.26 -6.90
CA GLY A 58 3.54 8.42 -7.94
C GLY A 58 5.04 8.22 -7.84
N CYS A 59 5.78 9.20 -7.30
CA CYS A 59 7.23 9.05 -7.07
C CYS A 59 7.58 7.94 -6.06
N PHE A 60 6.63 7.54 -5.22
CA PHE A 60 6.80 6.43 -4.28
C PHE A 60 6.42 5.07 -4.85
N LEU A 61 5.71 5.00 -6.00
CA LEU A 61 5.20 3.72 -6.54
C LEU A 61 6.31 2.71 -6.84
N GLY A 62 7.46 3.16 -7.35
CA GLY A 62 8.62 2.29 -7.54
C GLY A 62 9.06 1.62 -6.22
N TRP A 63 9.14 2.41 -5.14
CA TRP A 63 9.52 1.92 -3.81
C TRP A 63 8.48 1.01 -3.19
N VAL A 64 7.19 1.28 -3.41
CA VAL A 64 6.09 0.40 -3.01
C VAL A 64 6.27 -0.98 -3.66
N ARG A 65 6.46 -1.05 -4.98
CA ARG A 65 6.68 -2.31 -5.70
C ARG A 65 7.92 -3.08 -5.22
N VAL A 66 9.02 -2.37 -4.94
CA VAL A 66 10.23 -2.99 -4.35
C VAL A 66 9.92 -3.58 -2.98
N THR A 67 9.15 -2.87 -2.16
CA THR A 67 8.76 -3.33 -0.82
C THR A 67 7.88 -4.57 -0.92
N GLU A 68 6.90 -4.59 -1.83
CA GLU A 68 6.05 -5.77 -2.05
C GLU A 68 6.89 -6.99 -2.49
N LYS A 69 7.84 -6.79 -3.41
CA LYS A 69 8.74 -7.86 -3.87
C LYS A 69 9.64 -8.42 -2.76
N THR A 70 10.10 -7.59 -1.83
CA THR A 70 11.10 -7.97 -0.82
C THR A 70 10.50 -8.46 0.49
N SER A 71 9.32 -7.97 0.87
CA SER A 71 8.64 -8.31 2.12
C SER A 71 7.54 -9.37 1.95
N HIS A 72 7.17 -9.70 0.71
CA HIS A 72 6.01 -10.53 0.37
C HIS A 72 4.67 -9.97 0.91
N LEU A 73 4.66 -8.69 1.28
CA LEU A 73 3.45 -7.96 1.63
C LEU A 73 2.82 -7.37 0.38
N LYS A 74 1.49 -7.24 0.37
CA LYS A 74 0.76 -6.53 -0.67
C LYS A 74 0.30 -5.20 -0.08
N LEU A 75 0.87 -4.10 -0.57
CA LEU A 75 0.58 -2.74 -0.10
C LEU A 75 -0.54 -2.11 -0.93
N LEU A 76 -0.57 -2.40 -2.24
CA LEU A 76 -1.68 -2.06 -3.12
C LEU A 76 -2.51 -3.31 -3.38
N ASP A 77 -3.55 -3.49 -2.57
CA ASP A 77 -4.46 -4.62 -2.67
C ASP A 77 -5.78 -4.20 -3.31
N GLU A 78 -6.13 -4.80 -4.44
CA GLU A 78 -7.39 -4.51 -5.14
C GLU A 78 -8.64 -4.84 -4.30
N SER A 79 -8.54 -5.79 -3.37
CA SER A 79 -9.66 -6.13 -2.48
C SER A 79 -9.91 -5.09 -1.39
N LYS A 80 -8.93 -4.23 -1.12
CA LYS A 80 -8.96 -3.27 0.00
C LYS A 80 -8.88 -1.81 -0.44
N THR A 81 -8.11 -1.57 -1.49
CA THR A 81 -7.78 -0.26 -2.07
C THR A 81 -7.98 -0.25 -3.60
N PRO A 82 -9.17 -0.64 -4.12
CA PRO A 82 -9.40 -0.79 -5.56
C PRO A 82 -9.18 0.50 -6.37
N HIS A 83 -9.54 1.67 -5.83
CA HIS A 83 -9.37 2.93 -6.54
C HIS A 83 -7.92 3.36 -6.57
N LEU A 84 -7.18 3.12 -5.48
CA LEU A 84 -5.75 3.39 -5.43
C LEU A 84 -4.95 2.49 -6.39
N VAL A 85 -5.33 1.21 -6.51
CA VAL A 85 -4.76 0.28 -7.51
C VAL A 85 -5.01 0.81 -8.92
N LYS A 86 -6.26 1.14 -9.24
CA LYS A 86 -6.62 1.67 -10.57
C LYS A 86 -5.89 2.97 -10.89
N TRP A 87 -5.73 3.86 -9.92
CA TRP A 87 -4.94 5.08 -10.06
C TRP A 87 -3.47 4.74 -10.35
N ALA A 88 -2.86 3.81 -9.61
CA ALA A 88 -1.46 3.43 -9.79
C ALA A 88 -1.18 2.83 -11.18
N ASP A 89 -2.11 2.02 -11.68
CA ASP A 89 -2.05 1.45 -13.05
C ASP A 89 -2.17 2.55 -14.10
N SER A 90 -3.15 3.45 -13.94
CA SER A 90 -3.37 4.58 -14.86
C SER A 90 -2.16 5.52 -14.89
N PHE A 91 -1.60 5.85 -13.73
CA PHE A 91 -0.41 6.69 -13.58
C PHE A 91 0.81 6.06 -14.25
N SER A 92 1.02 4.76 -14.04
CA SER A 92 2.17 4.05 -14.62
C SER A 92 2.09 3.92 -16.15
N ALA A 93 0.88 3.86 -16.70
CA ALA A 93 0.63 3.73 -18.13
C ALA A 93 0.67 5.06 -18.89
N ASP A 94 0.59 6.19 -18.19
CA ASP A 94 0.60 7.52 -18.82
C ASP A 94 1.91 7.75 -19.60
N ALA A 95 1.79 8.42 -20.75
CA ALA A 95 2.92 8.68 -21.63
C ALA A 95 4.03 9.50 -20.95
N SER A 96 3.69 10.34 -19.97
CA SER A 96 4.63 11.17 -19.21
C SER A 96 5.40 10.39 -18.15
N VAL A 97 4.92 9.20 -17.79
CA VAL A 97 5.43 8.41 -16.65
C VAL A 97 6.12 7.13 -17.10
N LYS A 98 5.54 6.42 -18.08
CA LYS A 98 5.97 5.08 -18.48
C LYS A 98 7.48 4.96 -18.80
N ASP A 99 8.06 6.03 -19.35
CA ASP A 99 9.46 6.04 -19.80
C ASP A 99 10.44 6.53 -18.71
N VAL A 100 9.92 7.13 -17.64
CA VAL A 100 10.73 7.66 -16.52
C VAL A 100 10.61 6.84 -15.24
N MET A 101 9.56 6.01 -15.13
CA MET A 101 9.37 5.11 -14.00
C MET A 101 10.49 4.05 -13.99
N PRO A 102 11.28 3.92 -12.92
CA PRO A 102 12.33 2.93 -12.86
C PRO A 102 11.75 1.52 -12.84
N GLU A 103 12.42 0.60 -13.54
CA GLU A 103 12.14 -0.83 -13.41
C GLU A 103 12.34 -1.25 -11.95
N THR A 104 11.35 -1.98 -11.41
CA THR A 104 11.34 -2.43 -10.00
C THR A 104 12.63 -3.15 -9.62
N ASP A 105 13.20 -3.96 -10.52
CA ASP A 105 14.39 -4.77 -10.24
C ASP A 105 15.65 -3.91 -10.12
N LYS A 106 15.82 -2.95 -11.04
CA LYS A 106 16.91 -1.97 -10.98
C LYS A 106 16.81 -1.12 -9.71
N LEU A 107 15.60 -0.70 -9.32
CA LEU A 107 15.39 0.07 -8.10
C LEU A 107 15.67 -0.77 -6.84
N ALA A 108 15.32 -2.05 -6.83
CA ALA A 108 15.63 -2.97 -5.74
C ALA A 108 17.14 -3.20 -5.59
N GLU A 109 17.88 -3.31 -6.68
CA GLU A 109 19.35 -3.39 -6.66
C GLU A 109 19.97 -2.11 -6.09
N PHE A 110 19.49 -0.96 -6.54
CA PHE A 110 19.92 0.33 -6.00
C PHE A 110 19.62 0.45 -4.49
N ALA A 111 18.44 0.02 -4.03
CA ALA A 111 18.06 -0.01 -2.63
C ALA A 111 19.03 -0.85 -1.78
N LYS A 112 19.41 -2.04 -2.27
CA LYS A 112 20.40 -2.90 -1.61
C LYS A 112 21.76 -2.23 -1.52
N ALA A 113 22.21 -1.59 -2.61
CA ALA A 113 23.47 -0.86 -2.63
C ALA A 113 23.48 0.33 -1.65
N LEU A 114 22.38 1.08 -1.56
CA LEU A 114 22.21 2.14 -0.58
C LEU A 114 22.26 1.60 0.85
N MET A 115 21.50 0.54 1.16
CA MET A 115 21.50 -0.06 2.49
C MET A 115 22.89 -0.57 2.89
N ALA A 116 23.65 -1.16 1.96
CA ALA A 116 25.03 -1.57 2.21
C ALA A 116 25.94 -0.38 2.53
N LYS A 117 25.77 0.75 1.81
CA LYS A 117 26.52 1.99 2.07
C LYS A 117 26.21 2.62 3.42
N PHE A 118 24.96 2.62 3.85
CA PHE A 118 24.57 3.13 5.18
C PHE A 118 24.96 2.20 6.33
N LYS A 119 25.21 0.91 6.05
CA LYS A 119 25.70 -0.06 7.04
C LYS A 119 27.22 -0.09 7.16
N ALA A 120 27.95 0.53 6.22
CA ALA A 120 29.39 0.65 6.29
C ALA A 120 29.79 1.71 7.35
N PRO A 121 30.78 1.43 8.22
CA PRO A 121 31.31 2.46 9.11
C PRO A 121 31.91 3.62 8.29
N PRO A 122 31.88 4.87 8.81
CA PRO A 122 32.48 6.00 8.12
C PRO A 122 33.97 5.73 7.86
N PRO A 123 34.51 6.22 6.72
CA PRO A 123 35.92 6.01 6.40
C PRO A 123 36.81 6.61 7.50
N SER A 124 37.77 5.80 7.95
CA SER A 124 38.76 6.10 8.99
C SER A 124 39.67 7.27 8.62
#